data_AF-A0A094Q1C1-F1
#
_entry.id   AF-A0A094Q1C1-F1
#
_cell.length_a   1.000
_cell.length_b   1.000
_cell.length_c   1.000
_cell.angle_alpha   90.00
_cell.angle_beta   90.00
_cell.angle_gamma   90.00
#
_symmetry.space_group_name_H-M   'P 1'
#
loop_
_entity.id
_entity.type
_entity.pdbx_description
1 polymer ?
#
loop_
_entity_poly.entity_id
_entity_poly.type
_entity_poly.pdbx_seq_one_letter_code
_entity_poly.pdbx_strand_id
1 'polypeptide(L)'
;MTRDESSAASELFDRLRSRMTLSADARKRRTRRSADAASEPFGGGRDPRGLGVIVGELTSDLGWTSFLTESDLMSGWPEVVGPDVAARTTPQGLTDGTLLVLCESTAWATQLRLLSPEILTRLVAAFPDARVTALSFRGPDQPSWKRGLRSVPGRGPRDTFG
;
A
#
# COMPACT_ATOMS: atom_id res chain seq x y z
N MET A 1 -44.79 61.90 21.94
CA MET A 1 -44.35 61.24 20.70
C MET A 1 -43.26 60.25 21.08
N THR A 2 -43.62 59.15 21.76
CA THR A 2 -42.70 58.09 22.19
C THR A 2 -43.48 56.80 22.46
N ARG A 3 -42.91 55.68 22.01
CA ARG A 3 -43.28 54.27 22.19
C ARG A 3 -44.25 53.65 21.16
N ASP A 4 -43.64 53.02 20.14
CA ASP A 4 -44.07 51.68 19.70
C ASP A 4 -42.88 50.81 19.23
N GLU A 5 -41.76 50.84 19.97
CA GLU A 5 -40.57 50.00 19.67
C GLU A 5 -40.65 48.63 20.37
N SER A 6 -41.50 48.49 21.40
CA SER A 6 -41.58 47.27 22.22
C SER A 6 -42.40 46.15 21.57
N SER A 7 -43.27 46.48 20.61
CA SER A 7 -44.11 45.51 19.90
C SER A 7 -43.32 44.71 18.85
N ALA A 8 -42.51 45.41 18.03
CA ALA A 8 -41.68 44.79 17.00
C ALA A 8 -40.61 43.85 17.58
N ALA A 9 -40.01 44.21 18.72
CA ALA A 9 -39.02 43.37 19.41
C ALA A 9 -39.64 42.07 19.94
N SER A 10 -40.89 42.11 20.42
CA SER A 10 -41.61 40.94 20.94
C SER A 10 -42.03 39.99 19.82
N GLU A 11 -42.50 40.52 18.68
CA GLU A 11 -42.84 39.69 17.52
C GLU A 11 -41.62 39.00 16.89
N LEU A 12 -40.47 39.69 16.85
CA LEU A 12 -39.21 39.11 16.41
C LEU A 12 -38.73 38.01 17.37
N PHE A 13 -38.85 38.25 18.68
CA PHE A 13 -38.48 37.28 19.71
C PHE A 13 -39.34 36.01 19.63
N ASP A 14 -40.66 36.14 19.45
CA ASP A 14 -41.56 34.98 19.31
C ASP A 14 -41.33 34.21 18.00
N ARG A 15 -41.05 34.90 16.89
CA ARG A 15 -40.66 34.25 15.64
C ARG A 15 -39.33 33.50 15.76
N LEU A 16 -38.34 34.10 16.42
CA LEU A 16 -37.03 33.47 16.64
C LEU A 16 -37.16 32.24 17.57
N ARG A 17 -37.98 32.34 18.63
CA ARG A 17 -38.27 31.23 19.55
C ARG A 17 -38.93 30.05 18.84
N SER A 18 -39.91 30.32 17.97
CA SER A 18 -40.61 29.27 17.22
C SER A 18 -39.70 28.47 16.27
N ARG A 19 -38.62 29.09 15.76
CA ARG A 19 -37.61 28.42 14.93
C ARG A 19 -36.51 27.72 15.74
N MET A 20 -36.20 28.19 16.95
CA MET A 20 -35.14 27.60 17.79
C MET A 20 -35.62 26.41 18.63
N THR A 21 -36.90 26.32 18.98
CA THR A 21 -37.41 25.19 19.76
C THR A 21 -38.01 24.12 18.87
N LEU A 22 -37.19 23.48 18.05
CA LEU A 22 -37.45 22.07 17.77
C LEU A 22 -37.38 21.37 19.13
N SER A 23 -38.56 21.06 19.69
CA SER A 23 -38.72 20.32 20.93
C SER A 23 -37.75 19.14 20.92
N ALA A 24 -37.14 18.84 22.08
CA ALA A 24 -36.29 17.67 22.22
C ALA A 24 -36.97 16.41 21.67
N ASP A 25 -38.31 16.35 21.76
CA ASP A 25 -39.14 15.28 21.20
C ASP A 25 -39.13 15.23 19.67
N ALA A 26 -39.18 16.40 19.00
CA ALA A 26 -39.09 16.49 17.54
C ALA A 26 -37.71 16.06 17.02
N ARG A 27 -36.63 16.46 17.73
CA ARG A 27 -35.28 15.98 17.46
C ARG A 27 -35.16 14.47 17.67
N LYS A 28 -35.72 13.94 18.76
CA LYS A 28 -35.74 12.51 19.09
C LYS A 28 -36.56 11.68 18.09
N ARG A 29 -37.67 12.20 17.56
CA ARG A 29 -38.43 11.58 16.47
C ARG A 29 -37.63 11.55 15.17
N ARG A 30 -36.88 12.61 14.86
CA ARG A 30 -36.03 12.64 13.65
C ARG A 30 -34.89 11.62 13.74
N THR A 31 -34.21 11.53 14.88
CA THR A 31 -33.14 10.54 15.07
C THR A 31 -33.67 9.10 15.06
N ARG A 32 -34.84 8.85 15.65
CA ARG A 32 -35.52 7.54 15.56
C ARG A 32 -35.92 7.20 14.12
N ARG A 33 -36.52 8.13 13.39
CA ARG A 33 -36.87 7.91 11.97
C ARG A 33 -35.65 7.63 11.10
N SER A 34 -34.52 8.30 11.35
CA SER A 34 -33.26 8.02 10.65
C SER A 34 -32.65 6.67 11.06
N ALA A 35 -32.81 6.24 12.31
CA ALA A 35 -32.38 4.92 12.78
C ALA A 35 -33.25 3.79 12.21
N ASP A 36 -34.57 3.99 12.12
CA ASP A 36 -35.50 3.05 11.48
C ASP A 36 -35.25 2.96 9.97
N ALA A 37 -34.98 4.08 9.28
CA ALA A 37 -34.59 4.08 7.88
C ALA A 37 -33.25 3.37 7.61
N ALA A 38 -32.32 3.39 8.58
CA ALA A 38 -31.08 2.61 8.52
C ALA A 38 -31.29 1.12 8.85
N SER A 39 -32.46 0.74 9.40
CA SER A 39 -32.85 -0.63 9.75
C SER A 39 -33.83 -1.25 8.76
N GLU A 40 -34.17 -0.57 7.66
CA GLU A 40 -34.95 -1.17 6.58
C GLU A 40 -34.09 -2.21 5.81
N PRO A 41 -34.58 -3.46 5.67
CA PRO A 41 -33.98 -4.43 4.75
C PRO A 41 -33.92 -3.82 3.35
N PHE A 42 -32.74 -3.82 2.72
CA PHE A 42 -32.49 -3.21 1.41
C PHE A 42 -32.64 -1.67 1.34
N GLY A 43 -32.57 -0.96 2.48
CA GLY A 43 -32.49 0.50 2.49
C GLY A 43 -31.26 1.05 1.75
N GLY A 44 -31.36 2.28 1.24
CA GLY A 44 -30.31 2.93 0.43
C GLY A 44 -28.93 2.93 1.13
N GLY A 45 -27.89 2.58 0.36
CA GLY A 45 -26.53 2.36 0.87
C GLY A 45 -26.18 0.88 1.11
N ARG A 46 -27.12 -0.04 0.90
CA ARG A 46 -26.91 -1.50 0.92
C ARG A 46 -27.03 -2.16 -0.46
N ASP A 47 -26.93 -1.39 -1.53
CA ASP A 47 -26.90 -1.96 -2.88
C ASP A 47 -25.66 -2.85 -3.02
N PRO A 48 -25.81 -4.07 -3.59
CA PRO A 48 -24.68 -4.96 -3.80
C PRO A 48 -23.69 -4.28 -4.75
N ARG A 49 -22.60 -3.76 -4.18
CA ARG A 49 -21.48 -3.26 -4.96
C ARG A 49 -20.70 -4.45 -5.51
N GLY A 50 -20.16 -4.30 -6.73
CA GLY A 50 -19.33 -5.34 -7.33
C GLY A 50 -18.18 -5.72 -6.39
N LEU A 51 -17.95 -7.01 -6.20
CA LEU A 51 -16.92 -7.51 -5.27
C LEU A 51 -15.54 -6.89 -5.55
N GLY A 52 -15.19 -6.68 -6.83
CA GLY A 52 -13.93 -6.03 -7.21
C GLY A 52 -13.80 -4.60 -6.71
N VAL A 53 -14.90 -3.83 -6.63
CA VAL A 53 -14.88 -2.45 -6.13
C VAL A 53 -14.61 -2.45 -4.62
N ILE A 54 -15.29 -3.32 -3.88
CA ILE A 54 -15.11 -3.44 -2.42
C ILE A 54 -13.70 -3.94 -2.09
N VAL A 55 -13.20 -4.94 -2.82
CA VAL A 55 -11.83 -5.45 -2.64
C VAL A 55 -10.80 -4.36 -2.97
N GLY A 56 -11.02 -3.57 -4.03
CA GLY A 56 -10.13 -2.46 -4.38
C GLY A 56 -10.12 -1.33 -3.34
N GLU A 57 -11.29 -0.95 -2.81
CA GLU A 57 -11.42 0.02 -1.72
C GLU A 57 -10.68 -0.47 -0.47
N LEU A 58 -10.93 -1.72 -0.03
CA LEU A 58 -10.26 -2.30 1.13
C LEU A 58 -8.74 -2.46 0.94
N THR A 59 -8.30 -2.82 -0.26
CA THR A 59 -6.87 -2.92 -0.60
C THR A 59 -6.18 -1.57 -0.44
N SER A 60 -6.85 -0.50 -0.88
CA SER A 60 -6.34 0.87 -0.78
C SER A 60 -6.36 1.36 0.67
N ASP A 61 -7.46 1.15 1.38
CA ASP A 61 -7.64 1.57 2.78
C ASP A 61 -6.65 0.87 3.74
N LEU A 62 -6.29 -0.38 3.44
CA LEU A 62 -5.35 -1.18 4.23
C LEU A 62 -3.89 -1.04 3.78
N GLY A 63 -3.62 -0.26 2.72
CA GLY A 63 -2.28 -0.06 2.17
C GLY A 63 -1.67 -1.31 1.51
N TRP A 64 -2.49 -2.29 1.13
CA TRP A 64 -2.04 -3.56 0.55
C TRP A 64 -1.59 -3.44 -0.91
N THR A 65 -1.84 -2.30 -1.54
CA THR A 65 -1.44 -2.04 -2.93
C THR A 65 0.05 -2.33 -3.15
N SER A 66 0.93 -1.87 -2.27
CA SER A 66 2.38 -2.11 -2.39
C SER A 66 2.73 -3.60 -2.34
N PHE A 67 2.07 -4.37 -1.47
CA PHE A 67 2.32 -5.80 -1.31
C PHE A 67 1.80 -6.60 -2.52
N LEU A 68 0.66 -6.22 -3.07
CA LEU A 68 0.12 -6.84 -4.28
C LEU A 68 1.00 -6.56 -5.50
N THR A 69 1.46 -5.33 -5.65
CA THR A 69 2.37 -4.97 -6.75
C THR A 69 3.72 -5.69 -6.63
N GLU A 70 4.26 -5.83 -5.40
CA GLU A 70 5.45 -6.62 -5.15
C GLU A 70 5.23 -8.11 -5.50
N SER A 71 4.08 -8.67 -5.11
CA SER A 71 3.72 -10.06 -5.41
C SER A 71 3.56 -10.32 -6.91
N ASP A 72 2.99 -9.37 -7.63
CA ASP A 72 2.84 -9.43 -9.09
C ASP A 72 4.21 -9.40 -9.78
N LEU A 73 5.08 -8.48 -9.37
CA LEU A 73 6.46 -8.40 -9.84
C LEU A 73 7.24 -9.71 -9.58
N MET A 74 7.10 -10.30 -8.39
CA MET A 74 7.76 -11.56 -8.05
C MET A 74 7.29 -12.70 -8.96
N SER A 75 5.99 -12.75 -9.25
CA SER A 75 5.39 -13.78 -10.10
C SER A 75 5.77 -13.60 -11.57
N GLY A 76 5.89 -12.35 -12.02
CA GLY A 76 6.27 -11.99 -13.39
C GLY A 76 7.78 -11.93 -13.66
N TRP A 77 8.63 -12.12 -12.64
CA TRP A 77 10.08 -12.12 -12.81
C TRP A 77 10.58 -13.02 -13.96
N PRO A 78 10.11 -14.29 -14.09
CA PRO A 78 10.59 -15.17 -15.16
C PRO A 78 10.27 -14.68 -16.58
N GLU A 79 9.19 -13.92 -16.75
CA GLU A 79 8.81 -13.34 -18.04
C GLU A 79 9.77 -12.22 -18.45
N VAL A 80 10.26 -11.44 -17.48
CA VAL A 80 11.15 -10.31 -17.73
C VAL A 80 12.58 -10.74 -18.05
N VAL A 81 13.13 -11.68 -17.26
CA VAL A 81 14.53 -12.12 -17.40
C VAL A 81 14.72 -13.37 -18.25
N GLY A 82 13.64 -14.13 -18.50
CA GLY A 82 13.67 -15.38 -19.23
C GLY A 82 14.05 -16.60 -18.37
N PRO A 83 13.86 -17.82 -18.91
CA PRO A 83 13.94 -19.07 -18.15
C PRO A 83 15.34 -19.37 -17.58
N ASP A 84 16.41 -19.08 -18.34
CA ASP A 84 17.78 -19.38 -17.92
C ASP A 84 18.24 -18.56 -16.72
N VAL A 85 17.83 -17.29 -16.67
CA VAL A 85 18.15 -16.39 -15.55
C VAL A 85 17.22 -16.67 -14.38
N ALA A 86 15.93 -16.89 -14.64
CA ALA A 86 14.95 -17.22 -13.60
C ALA A 86 15.27 -18.54 -12.88
N ALA A 87 15.86 -19.52 -13.57
CA ALA A 87 16.28 -20.78 -12.96
C ALA A 87 17.40 -20.62 -11.91
N ARG A 88 18.19 -19.56 -11.99
CA ARG A 88 19.38 -19.32 -11.15
C ARG A 88 19.25 -18.10 -10.24
N THR A 89 18.09 -17.45 -10.26
CA THR A 89 17.81 -16.25 -9.50
C THR A 89 16.46 -16.33 -8.82
N THR A 90 16.34 -15.67 -7.67
CA THR A 90 15.08 -15.61 -6.94
C THR A 90 14.89 -14.18 -6.42
N PRO A 91 13.84 -13.46 -6.84
CA PRO A 91 13.50 -12.18 -6.25
C PRO A 91 13.06 -12.40 -4.80
N GLN A 92 13.63 -11.64 -3.86
CA GLN A 92 13.32 -11.77 -2.43
C GLN A 92 12.42 -10.67 -1.89
N GLY A 93 12.50 -9.47 -2.45
CA GLY A 93 11.64 -8.37 -2.02
C GLY A 93 12.05 -7.03 -2.59
N LEU A 94 11.13 -6.08 -2.50
CA LEU A 94 11.30 -4.70 -2.95
C LEU A 94 11.43 -3.78 -1.73
N THR A 95 12.55 -3.07 -1.61
CA THR A 95 12.78 -2.13 -0.50
C THR A 95 13.29 -0.81 -1.04
N ASP A 96 12.58 0.29 -0.74
CA ASP A 96 12.93 1.64 -1.21
C ASP A 96 13.14 1.73 -2.73
N GLY A 97 12.33 1.00 -3.50
CA GLY A 97 12.45 0.90 -4.96
C GLY A 97 13.60 0.00 -5.45
N THR A 98 14.38 -0.59 -4.54
CA THR A 98 15.44 -1.54 -4.88
C THR A 98 14.94 -2.97 -4.78
N LEU A 99 14.91 -3.69 -5.90
CA LEU A 99 14.57 -5.11 -5.92
C LEU A 99 15.79 -5.94 -5.54
N LEU A 100 15.67 -6.71 -4.45
CA LEU A 100 16.68 -7.65 -4.00
C LEU A 100 16.51 -8.99 -4.73
N VAL A 101 17.58 -9.44 -5.39
CA VAL A 101 17.61 -10.70 -6.12
C VAL A 101 18.72 -11.58 -5.56
N LEU A 102 18.35 -12.76 -5.06
CA LEU A 102 19.30 -13.81 -4.73
C LEU A 102 19.73 -14.54 -6.00
N CYS A 103 21.02 -14.81 -6.09
CA CYS A 103 21.64 -15.55 -7.18
C CYS A 103 22.24 -16.85 -6.63
N GLU A 104 22.22 -17.90 -7.43
CA GLU A 104 22.81 -19.20 -7.09
C GLU A 104 24.32 -19.11 -6.83
N SER A 105 25.05 -18.28 -7.58
CA SER A 105 26.49 -18.07 -7.38
C SER A 105 26.90 -16.60 -7.45
N THR A 106 28.09 -16.31 -6.91
CA THR A 106 28.71 -14.97 -6.98
C THR A 106 29.12 -14.59 -8.40
N ALA A 107 29.46 -15.59 -9.24
CA ALA A 107 29.73 -15.37 -10.66
C ALA A 107 28.46 -14.89 -11.38
N TRP A 108 27.33 -15.56 -11.14
CA TRP A 108 26.02 -15.16 -11.68
C TRP A 108 25.61 -13.75 -11.24
N ALA A 109 25.77 -13.42 -9.95
CA ALA A 109 25.48 -12.09 -9.45
C ALA A 109 26.32 -11.01 -10.15
N THR A 110 27.58 -11.31 -10.49
CA THR A 110 28.46 -10.38 -11.20
C THR A 110 28.03 -10.21 -12.66
N GLN A 111 27.69 -11.30 -13.35
CA GLN A 111 27.16 -11.24 -14.71
C GLN A 111 25.88 -10.41 -14.78
N LEU A 112 24.95 -10.62 -13.84
CA LEU A 112 23.68 -9.90 -13.80
C LEU A 112 23.84 -8.42 -13.48
N ARG A 113 24.87 -8.02 -12.69
CA ARG A 113 25.19 -6.61 -12.49
C ARG A 113 25.53 -5.89 -13.79
N LEU A 114 26.21 -6.57 -14.73
CA LEU A 114 26.50 -6.01 -16.05
C LEU A 114 25.23 -5.85 -16.90
N LEU A 115 24.28 -6.78 -16.77
CA LEU A 115 22.99 -6.77 -17.47
C LEU A 115 21.91 -5.94 -16.76
N SER A 116 22.21 -5.43 -15.56
CA SER A 116 21.27 -4.74 -14.69
C SER A 116 20.51 -3.59 -15.37
N PRO A 117 21.14 -2.71 -16.17
CA PRO A 117 20.42 -1.60 -16.81
C PRO A 117 19.35 -2.09 -17.79
N GLU A 118 19.63 -3.17 -18.51
CA GLU A 118 18.69 -3.75 -19.47
C GLU A 118 17.51 -4.41 -18.73
N ILE A 119 17.80 -5.20 -17.69
CA ILE A 119 16.78 -5.85 -16.87
C ILE A 119 15.89 -4.82 -16.19
N LEU A 120 16.48 -3.75 -15.63
CA LEU A 120 15.73 -2.66 -15.00
C LEU A 120 14.80 -1.97 -16.00
N THR A 121 15.26 -1.74 -17.23
CA THR A 121 14.43 -1.14 -18.28
C THR A 121 13.21 -2.00 -18.59
N ARG A 122 13.40 -3.33 -18.71
CA ARG A 122 12.30 -4.27 -18.96
C ARG A 122 11.33 -4.35 -17.77
N LEU A 123 11.85 -4.34 -16.54
CA LEU A 123 11.02 -4.33 -15.32
C LEU A 123 10.14 -3.09 -15.23
N VAL A 124 10.71 -1.91 -15.47
CA VAL A 124 9.96 -0.64 -15.42
C VAL A 124 8.89 -0.59 -16.51
N ALA A 125 9.15 -1.18 -17.67
CA ALA A 125 8.18 -1.28 -18.75
C ALA A 125 7.04 -2.28 -18.43
N ALA A 126 7.35 -3.40 -17.79
CA ALA A 126 6.36 -4.43 -17.45
C ALA A 126 5.54 -4.08 -16.20
N PHE A 127 6.17 -3.50 -15.17
CA PHE A 127 5.58 -3.22 -13.86
C PHE A 127 5.74 -1.74 -13.48
N PRO A 128 5.02 -0.81 -14.12
CA PRO A 128 5.14 0.63 -13.85
C PRO A 128 4.72 0.99 -12.42
N ASP A 129 3.76 0.26 -11.85
CA ASP A 129 3.22 0.51 -10.51
C ASP A 129 4.21 0.16 -9.39
N ALA A 130 5.16 -0.76 -9.65
CA ALA A 130 6.14 -1.21 -8.68
C ALA A 130 7.21 -0.15 -8.36
N ARG A 131 7.38 0.87 -9.23
CA ARG A 131 8.36 1.96 -9.07
C ARG A 131 9.77 1.44 -8.74
N VAL A 132 10.22 0.41 -9.46
CA VAL A 132 11.58 -0.11 -9.31
C VAL A 132 12.58 0.92 -9.82
N THR A 133 13.52 1.31 -8.96
CA THR A 133 14.58 2.28 -9.24
C THR A 133 15.95 1.62 -9.39
N ALA A 134 16.16 0.48 -8.73
CA ALA A 134 17.44 -0.21 -8.73
C ALA A 134 17.29 -1.73 -8.55
N LEU A 135 18.34 -2.46 -8.92
CA LEU A 135 18.48 -3.90 -8.73
C LEU A 135 19.69 -4.19 -7.86
N SER A 136 19.50 -5.03 -6.84
CA SER A 136 20.57 -5.48 -5.96
C SER A 136 20.71 -7.00 -6.05
N PHE A 137 21.81 -7.45 -6.66
CA PHE A 137 22.14 -8.86 -6.79
C PHE A 137 23.03 -9.30 -5.64
N ARG A 138 22.58 -10.30 -4.89
CA ARG A 138 23.35 -10.98 -3.84
C ARG A 138 23.62 -12.43 -4.25
N GLY A 139 24.87 -12.86 -4.10
CA GLY A 139 25.22 -14.28 -4.21
C GLY A 139 24.78 -15.06 -2.96
N PRO A 140 25.06 -16.37 -2.93
CA PRO A 140 24.83 -17.19 -1.74
C PRO A 140 25.62 -16.64 -0.55
N ASP A 141 25.12 -16.88 0.66
CA ASP A 141 25.75 -16.38 1.88
C ASP A 141 27.20 -16.89 1.98
N GLN A 142 28.16 -15.97 2.05
CA GLN A 142 29.57 -16.36 2.08
C GLN A 142 29.94 -16.79 3.51
N PRO A 143 30.65 -17.93 3.68
CA PRO A 143 31.11 -18.32 5.00
C PRO A 143 32.01 -17.23 5.59
N SER A 144 31.68 -16.76 6.78
CA SER A 144 32.58 -15.85 7.50
C SER A 144 33.62 -16.68 8.26
N TRP A 145 34.89 -16.54 7.89
CA TRP A 145 36.01 -17.18 8.62
C TRP A 145 36.42 -16.40 9.88
N LYS A 146 35.67 -15.36 10.25
CA LYS A 146 35.89 -14.55 11.44
C LYS A 146 35.44 -15.34 12.67
N ARG A 147 36.38 -16.00 13.34
CA ARG A 147 36.14 -16.70 14.61
C ARG A 147 36.57 -15.84 15.80
N GLY A 148 35.60 -15.40 16.61
CA GLY A 148 35.81 -14.77 17.92
C GLY A 148 36.19 -13.28 17.93
N LEU A 149 36.25 -12.70 19.14
CA LEU A 149 36.55 -11.28 19.41
C LEU A 149 37.98 -10.87 19.01
N ARG A 150 38.90 -11.84 18.89
CA ARG A 150 40.30 -11.65 18.52
C ARG A 150 40.64 -12.51 17.30
N SER A 151 40.08 -12.14 16.16
CA SER A 151 40.42 -12.78 14.88
C SER A 151 41.54 -11.98 14.20
N VAL A 152 42.65 -12.64 13.90
CA VAL A 152 43.76 -12.06 13.11
C VAL A 152 43.36 -12.07 11.63
N PRO A 153 43.55 -10.97 10.87
CA PRO A 153 43.34 -10.98 9.43
C PRO A 153 44.26 -12.02 8.77
N GLY A 154 43.71 -13.17 8.40
CA GLY A 154 44.40 -14.18 7.58
C GLY A 154 44.40 -13.79 6.10
N ARG A 155 45.10 -14.56 5.26
CA ARG A 155 45.25 -14.31 3.79
C ARG A 155 43.95 -14.42 2.96
N GLY A 156 42.78 -14.53 3.60
CA GLY A 156 41.48 -14.70 2.94
C GLY A 156 41.38 -16.02 2.14
N PRO A 157 40.17 -16.36 1.64
CA PRO A 157 39.99 -17.45 0.69
C PRO A 157 40.77 -17.13 -0.61
N ARG A 158 41.51 -18.10 -1.14
CA ARG A 158 42.23 -17.99 -2.41
C ARG A 158 41.44 -18.80 -3.43
N ASP A 159 40.81 -18.10 -4.37
CA ASP A 159 40.28 -18.65 -5.63
C ASP A 159 39.40 -19.91 -5.49
N THR A 160 38.22 -19.82 -4.89
CA THR A 160 37.28 -20.97 -4.87
C THR A 160 35.84 -20.55 -4.64
N PHE A 161 35.23 -19.81 -5.55
CA PHE A 161 33.76 -19.77 -5.65
C PHE A 161 33.35 -19.63 -7.13
N GLY A 162 33.10 -20.77 -7.77
CA GLY A 162 32.31 -20.85 -9.00
C GLY A 162 30.82 -20.69 -8.70
#